data_AF-A0A2V5N6W7-F1
#
_entry.id   AF-A0A2V5N6W7-F1
#
_cell.length_a   1.000
_cell.length_b   1.000
_cell.length_c   1.000
_cell.angle_alpha   90.00
_cell.angle_beta   90.00
_cell.angle_gamma   90.00
#
_symmetry.space_group_name_H-M   'P 1'
#
loop_
_entity.id
_entity.type
_entity.pdbx_description
1 polymer ?
#
loop_
_entity_poly.entity_id
_entity_poly.type
_entity_poly.pdbx_seq_one_letter_code
_entity_poly.pdbx_strand_id
1 'polypeptide(L)'
;MGIPDINGQEANVMQVPGDLVRNVGYIMDHGIKPNGGGTRVNQYTLIMDILVENTGASAASLLQISSTNNAEGDDGDLFWQGNNFGQGSGGYNGTGAFTPGSWHRIVAAYDEAASPPVVTKFVDGIKQDDWTANQGLDNPRRALLAIAVLFGDGDHDERREMWVNSIQIRPGKITDAEAVLLGGPSAAGIPIFVAVTPSLRFSQISVAGVNVILSWNGGKGPYQLQRKVSLADAVWQNVGGPTSNPSATDMVSGNGAFYRVQGQP
;
A
#
# COMPACT_ATOMS: atom_id res chain seq x y z
N MET A 1 29.25 0.95 -2.52
CA MET A 1 28.94 0.36 -3.85
C MET A 1 28.60 1.42 -4.91
N GLY A 2 28.92 2.71 -4.72
CA GLY A 2 28.62 3.75 -5.72
C GLY A 2 27.12 4.11 -5.86
N ILE A 3 26.24 3.46 -5.09
CA ILE A 3 24.81 3.73 -5.07
C ILE A 3 24.45 4.88 -4.11
N PRO A 4 23.36 5.62 -4.36
CA PRO A 4 22.86 6.64 -3.44
C PRO A 4 22.47 6.09 -2.07
N ASP A 5 22.61 6.91 -1.03
CA ASP A 5 22.06 6.64 0.30
C ASP A 5 20.52 6.79 0.31
N ILE A 6 19.85 6.11 1.25
CA ILE A 6 18.41 6.29 1.47
C ILE A 6 18.21 7.44 2.45
N ASN A 7 17.71 8.58 1.97
CA ASN A 7 17.52 9.80 2.77
C ASN A 7 18.80 10.26 3.50
N GLY A 8 19.96 10.11 2.85
CA GLY A 8 21.26 10.46 3.42
C GLY A 8 21.75 9.53 4.52
N GLN A 9 21.19 8.32 4.61
CA GLN A 9 21.65 7.25 5.49
C GLN A 9 22.07 6.03 4.66
N GLU A 10 23.25 5.48 4.97
CA GLU A 10 23.72 4.24 4.37
C GLU A 10 22.78 3.08 4.77
N ALA A 11 22.44 2.24 3.80
CA ALA A 11 21.52 1.13 3.95
C ALA A 11 22.22 -0.21 3.65
N ASN A 12 21.83 -1.27 4.37
CA ASN A 12 22.20 -2.63 3.96
C ASN A 12 21.40 -2.99 2.70
N VAL A 13 22.09 -3.52 1.68
CA VAL A 13 21.47 -3.82 0.39
C VAL A 13 21.90 -5.17 -0.16
N MET A 14 21.01 -5.77 -0.92
CA MET A 14 21.27 -6.90 -1.79
C MET A 14 21.33 -6.40 -3.24
N GLN A 15 22.37 -6.81 -3.98
CA GLN A 15 22.45 -6.58 -5.42
C GLN A 15 21.65 -7.67 -6.16
N VAL A 16 20.88 -7.25 -7.14
CA VAL A 16 20.25 -8.12 -8.13
C VAL A 16 20.99 -7.91 -9.45
N PRO A 17 21.74 -8.92 -9.94
CA PRO A 17 22.49 -8.78 -11.19
C PRO A 17 21.58 -8.53 -12.39
N GLY A 18 22.06 -7.75 -13.36
CA GLY A 18 21.35 -7.47 -14.61
C GLY A 18 21.68 -8.43 -15.75
N ASP A 19 22.44 -9.51 -15.50
CA ASP A 19 22.84 -10.48 -16.51
C ASP A 19 21.63 -11.19 -17.14
N LEU A 20 21.67 -11.39 -18.45
CA LEU A 20 20.67 -12.14 -19.22
C LEU A 20 20.84 -13.65 -19.01
N VAL A 21 20.69 -14.10 -17.77
CA VAL A 21 20.76 -15.50 -17.34
C VAL A 21 19.55 -15.87 -16.48
N ARG A 22 18.99 -17.08 -16.65
CA ARG A 22 17.83 -17.54 -15.83
C ARG A 22 18.20 -17.83 -14.38
N ASN A 23 19.49 -17.99 -14.09
CA ASN A 23 19.98 -18.31 -12.75
C ASN A 23 20.04 -17.08 -11.82
N VAL A 24 19.30 -16.01 -12.16
CA VAL A 24 19.07 -14.83 -11.31
C VAL A 24 17.65 -14.89 -10.75
N GLY A 25 17.55 -14.81 -9.43
CA GLY A 25 16.31 -14.74 -8.67
C GLY A 25 16.47 -15.32 -7.26
N TYR A 26 15.50 -15.04 -6.39
CA TYR A 26 15.49 -15.52 -5.01
C TYR A 26 14.14 -16.17 -4.70
N ILE A 27 14.16 -17.34 -4.04
CA ILE A 27 12.93 -18.01 -3.62
C ILE A 27 12.41 -17.34 -2.35
N MET A 28 11.16 -16.90 -2.39
CA MET A 28 10.41 -16.40 -1.24
C MET A 28 9.39 -17.46 -0.82
N ASP A 29 9.70 -18.17 0.26
CA ASP A 29 8.71 -18.94 1.03
C ASP A 29 7.92 -17.95 1.91
N HIS A 30 6.73 -17.58 1.46
CA HIS A 30 5.93 -16.53 2.10
C HIS A 30 5.01 -17.04 3.21
N GLY A 31 4.76 -18.36 3.31
CA GLY A 31 3.93 -18.97 4.35
C GLY A 31 2.45 -18.57 4.39
N ILE A 32 1.96 -17.82 3.40
CA ILE A 32 0.55 -17.37 3.32
C ILE A 32 -0.32 -18.52 2.81
N LYS A 33 -1.39 -18.83 3.53
CA LYS A 33 -2.36 -19.86 3.13
C LYS A 33 -3.32 -19.33 2.04
N PRO A 34 -3.90 -20.21 1.21
CA PRO A 34 -4.95 -19.83 0.27
C PRO A 34 -6.07 -18.99 0.91
N ASN A 35 -6.56 -18.00 0.19
CA ASN A 35 -7.54 -17.03 0.69
C ASN A 35 -8.40 -16.44 -0.46
N GLY A 36 -9.27 -15.49 -0.14
CA GLY A 36 -10.15 -14.81 -1.11
C GLY A 36 -11.26 -15.68 -1.71
N GLY A 37 -11.38 -16.96 -1.32
CA GLY A 37 -12.37 -17.89 -1.87
C GLY A 37 -11.86 -18.78 -3.00
N GLY A 38 -10.58 -18.66 -3.37
CA GLY A 38 -9.89 -19.58 -4.30
C GLY A 38 -9.05 -20.64 -3.59
N THR A 39 -8.28 -21.38 -4.39
CA THR A 39 -7.35 -22.44 -3.97
C THR A 39 -5.91 -21.95 -3.82
N ARG A 40 -5.60 -20.74 -4.28
CA ARG A 40 -4.31 -20.04 -4.16
C ARG A 40 -4.40 -18.83 -3.22
N VAL A 41 -3.28 -18.14 -3.03
CA VAL A 41 -3.28 -16.85 -2.30
C VAL A 41 -3.71 -15.74 -3.26
N ASN A 42 -4.97 -15.34 -3.15
CA ASN A 42 -5.62 -14.35 -4.00
C ASN A 42 -5.55 -12.93 -3.47
N GLN A 43 -5.26 -12.78 -2.17
CA GLN A 43 -5.18 -11.49 -1.50
C GLN A 43 -3.85 -11.42 -0.73
N TYR A 44 -2.97 -10.52 -1.15
CA TYR A 44 -1.66 -10.30 -0.54
C TYR A 44 -1.11 -8.92 -0.92
N THR A 45 -0.11 -8.46 -0.19
CA THR A 45 0.58 -7.20 -0.52
C THR A 45 2.08 -7.45 -0.56
N LEU A 46 2.72 -7.07 -1.66
CA LEU A 46 4.17 -7.07 -1.84
C LEU A 46 4.70 -5.64 -1.74
N ILE A 47 5.72 -5.44 -0.91
CA ILE A 47 6.36 -4.15 -0.66
C ILE A 47 7.86 -4.31 -0.84
N MET A 48 8.50 -3.41 -1.57
CA MET A 48 9.95 -3.41 -1.75
C MET A 48 10.53 -2.00 -1.66
N ASP A 49 11.64 -1.86 -0.95
CA ASP A 49 12.54 -0.70 -1.05
C ASP A 49 13.63 -1.05 -2.07
N ILE A 50 13.55 -0.44 -3.24
CA ILE A 50 14.31 -0.86 -4.42
C ILE A 50 14.86 0.35 -5.20
N LEU A 51 16.07 0.20 -5.75
CA LEU A 51 16.71 1.10 -6.69
C LEU A 51 16.97 0.34 -7.99
N VAL A 52 16.43 0.84 -9.10
CA VAL A 52 16.68 0.30 -10.44
C VAL A 52 17.79 1.09 -11.11
N GLU A 53 18.77 0.43 -11.74
CA GLU A 53 19.92 1.11 -12.36
C GLU A 53 19.49 2.06 -13.51
N ASN A 54 20.17 3.19 -13.68
CA ASN A 54 19.91 4.18 -14.74
C ASN A 54 20.25 3.71 -16.15
N THR A 55 21.02 2.63 -16.27
CA THR A 55 21.36 2.01 -17.56
C THR A 55 20.95 0.53 -17.59
N GLY A 56 20.83 -0.06 -18.79
CA GLY A 56 20.39 -1.45 -18.98
C GLY A 56 19.08 -1.57 -19.77
N ALA A 57 18.48 -2.76 -19.73
CA ALA A 57 17.28 -3.09 -20.52
C ALA A 57 16.07 -2.22 -20.12
N SER A 58 15.09 -2.08 -21.02
CA SER A 58 13.93 -1.22 -20.78
C SER A 58 12.92 -1.76 -19.77
N ALA A 59 13.06 -3.02 -19.35
CA ALA A 59 12.19 -3.69 -18.38
C ALA A 59 13.02 -4.57 -17.45
N ALA A 60 12.47 -4.85 -16.27
CA ALA A 60 13.08 -5.73 -15.28
C ALA A 60 11.99 -6.49 -14.51
N SER A 61 12.09 -7.81 -14.44
CA SER A 61 11.18 -8.61 -13.60
C SER A 61 11.42 -8.34 -12.11
N LEU A 62 10.33 -8.15 -11.38
CA LEU A 62 10.30 -7.94 -9.93
C LEU A 62 9.80 -9.19 -9.20
N LEU A 63 8.85 -9.90 -9.79
CA LEU A 63 8.15 -11.02 -9.17
C LEU A 63 7.65 -11.99 -10.24
N GLN A 64 7.85 -13.28 -10.00
CA GLN A 64 7.27 -14.40 -10.72
C GLN A 64 6.55 -15.32 -9.73
N ILE A 65 5.29 -15.63 -10.04
CA ILE A 65 4.34 -16.36 -9.19
C ILE A 65 3.62 -17.47 -9.96
N SER A 66 3.66 -17.42 -11.28
CA SER A 66 3.16 -18.45 -12.19
C SER A 66 4.05 -19.70 -12.23
N SER A 67 5.30 -19.57 -11.76
CA SER A 67 6.32 -20.63 -11.74
C SER A 67 6.98 -20.76 -10.36
N THR A 68 7.27 -22.00 -9.94
CA THR A 68 8.00 -22.29 -8.69
C THR A 68 9.47 -22.61 -8.91
N ASN A 69 9.91 -22.72 -10.16
CA ASN A 69 11.27 -23.14 -10.50
C ASN A 69 11.93 -22.26 -11.56
N ASN A 70 11.31 -21.13 -11.93
CA ASN A 70 11.82 -20.20 -12.95
C ASN A 70 12.19 -20.97 -14.24
N ALA A 71 11.24 -21.76 -14.76
CA ALA A 71 11.49 -22.66 -15.87
C ALA A 71 11.83 -21.88 -17.15
N GLU A 72 12.53 -22.55 -18.06
CA GLU A 72 12.90 -21.95 -19.34
C GLU A 72 11.66 -21.64 -20.18
N GLY A 73 11.54 -20.38 -20.60
CA GLY A 73 10.39 -19.90 -21.38
C GLY A 73 9.16 -19.54 -20.53
N ASP A 74 9.26 -19.60 -19.20
CA ASP A 74 8.34 -18.84 -18.33
C ASP A 74 8.71 -17.35 -18.38
N ASP A 75 7.80 -16.53 -17.87
CA ASP A 75 7.83 -15.06 -17.88
C ASP A 75 7.62 -14.57 -16.43
N GLY A 76 8.07 -13.37 -16.12
CA GLY A 76 7.69 -12.68 -14.88
C GLY A 76 6.19 -12.30 -14.83
N ASP A 77 5.73 -11.93 -13.64
CA ASP A 77 4.32 -11.59 -13.36
C ASP A 77 4.10 -10.14 -12.92
N LEU A 78 5.17 -9.48 -12.50
CA LEU A 78 5.25 -8.05 -12.22
C LEU A 78 6.61 -7.52 -12.66
N PHE A 79 6.61 -6.45 -13.44
CA PHE A 79 7.81 -5.85 -13.99
C PHE A 79 7.90 -4.38 -13.65
N TRP A 80 9.12 -3.88 -13.52
CA TRP A 80 9.42 -2.47 -13.73
C TRP A 80 9.57 -2.21 -15.23
N GLN A 81 9.04 -1.08 -15.71
CA GLN A 81 9.27 -0.59 -17.07
C GLN A 81 9.21 0.94 -17.12
N GLY A 82 10.31 1.57 -17.56
CA GLY A 82 10.42 3.02 -17.71
C GLY A 82 10.39 3.77 -16.37
N ASN A 83 9.20 4.14 -15.92
CA ASN A 83 8.99 4.80 -14.62
C ASN A 83 7.73 4.28 -13.88
N ASN A 84 7.23 3.13 -14.31
CA ASN A 84 6.05 2.48 -13.78
C ASN A 84 6.34 0.99 -13.56
N PHE A 85 5.38 0.28 -12.98
CA PHE A 85 5.43 -1.16 -12.81
C PHE A 85 4.07 -1.80 -13.00
N GLY A 86 4.05 -3.04 -13.49
CA GLY A 86 2.85 -3.76 -13.87
C GLY A 86 3.15 -4.91 -14.82
N GLN A 87 2.17 -5.28 -15.65
CA GLN A 87 2.30 -6.31 -16.68
C GLN A 87 1.31 -6.04 -17.83
N GLY A 88 1.71 -6.33 -19.07
CA GLY A 88 0.82 -6.25 -20.23
C GLY A 88 0.29 -4.86 -20.54
N SER A 89 -0.67 -4.79 -21.46
CA SER A 89 -1.31 -3.52 -21.85
C SER A 89 -2.21 -3.00 -20.73
N GLY A 90 -1.97 -1.78 -20.28
CA GLY A 90 -2.69 -1.17 -19.15
C GLY A 90 -2.11 -1.48 -17.77
N GLY A 91 -1.08 -2.34 -17.67
CA GLY A 91 -0.41 -2.58 -16.40
C GLY A 91 0.52 -1.45 -15.97
N TYR A 92 1.04 -0.65 -16.89
CA TYR A 92 2.04 0.39 -16.63
C TYR A 92 1.45 1.79 -16.44
N ASN A 93 0.20 1.89 -15.99
CA ASN A 93 -0.41 3.17 -15.62
C ASN A 93 0.12 3.65 -14.27
N GLY A 94 0.22 4.97 -14.11
CA GLY A 94 0.66 5.60 -12.87
C GLY A 94 1.06 7.06 -13.07
N THR A 95 1.55 7.68 -12.00
CA THR A 95 2.11 9.03 -12.05
C THR A 95 3.52 9.05 -12.64
N GLY A 96 4.12 7.87 -12.87
CA GLY A 96 5.50 7.75 -13.31
C GLY A 96 6.52 7.99 -12.19
N ALA A 97 6.14 7.73 -10.94
CA ALA A 97 6.98 8.00 -9.77
C ALA A 97 8.11 6.96 -9.58
N PHE A 98 8.02 5.76 -10.17
CA PHE A 98 9.01 4.71 -9.96
C PHE A 98 10.18 4.82 -10.94
N THR A 99 10.97 5.88 -10.79
CA THR A 99 12.08 6.20 -11.70
C THR A 99 13.34 5.37 -11.41
N PRO A 100 14.19 5.11 -12.43
CA PRO A 100 15.49 4.51 -12.19
C PRO A 100 16.45 5.53 -11.56
N GLY A 101 17.55 5.04 -10.97
CA GLY A 101 18.59 5.84 -10.34
C GLY A 101 18.25 6.40 -8.97
N SER A 102 17.05 6.11 -8.46
CA SER A 102 16.56 6.58 -7.16
C SER A 102 15.96 5.42 -6.38
N TRP A 103 16.06 5.53 -5.05
CA TRP A 103 15.39 4.62 -4.14
C TRP A 103 13.89 4.91 -4.11
N HIS A 104 13.08 3.87 -4.25
CA HIS A 104 11.63 3.94 -4.14
C HIS A 104 11.09 2.82 -3.26
N ARG A 105 10.01 3.11 -2.54
CA ARG A 105 9.17 2.09 -1.90
C ARG A 105 7.99 1.81 -2.81
N ILE A 106 7.97 0.63 -3.42
CA ILE A 106 6.84 0.18 -4.21
C ILE A 106 5.91 -0.72 -3.39
N VAL A 107 4.61 -0.62 -3.67
CA VAL A 107 3.57 -1.48 -3.09
C VAL A 107 2.69 -2.00 -4.22
N ALA A 108 2.53 -3.32 -4.28
CA ALA A 108 1.52 -3.98 -5.10
C ALA A 108 0.58 -4.76 -4.18
N ALA A 109 -0.66 -4.29 -4.04
CA ALA A 109 -1.67 -4.86 -3.15
C ALA A 109 -2.76 -5.57 -3.97
N TYR A 110 -2.69 -6.90 -4.02
CA TYR A 110 -3.53 -7.79 -4.82
C TYR A 110 -4.82 -8.14 -4.07
N ASP A 111 -5.94 -8.03 -4.75
CA ASP A 111 -7.26 -8.49 -4.29
C ASP A 111 -8.04 -9.08 -5.46
N GLU A 112 -7.76 -10.36 -5.75
CA GLU A 112 -8.40 -11.07 -6.86
C GLU A 112 -9.81 -11.58 -6.52
N ALA A 113 -10.26 -11.37 -5.28
CA ALA A 113 -11.62 -11.65 -4.83
C ALA A 113 -12.55 -10.43 -5.00
N ALA A 114 -12.01 -9.24 -5.29
CA ALA A 114 -12.79 -8.04 -5.53
C ALA A 114 -13.62 -8.13 -6.82
N SER A 115 -14.60 -7.23 -6.95
CA SER A 115 -15.44 -7.09 -8.15
C SER A 115 -15.41 -5.64 -8.65
N PRO A 116 -14.58 -5.30 -9.65
CA PRO A 116 -13.67 -6.18 -10.38
C PRO A 116 -12.41 -6.56 -9.57
N PRO A 117 -11.73 -7.67 -9.92
CA PRO A 117 -10.41 -8.04 -9.39
C PRO A 117 -9.38 -6.93 -9.64
N VAL A 118 -8.51 -6.67 -8.67
CA VAL A 118 -7.67 -5.46 -8.69
C VAL A 118 -6.30 -5.65 -8.01
N VAL A 119 -5.28 -5.05 -8.61
CA VAL A 119 -3.98 -4.78 -7.98
C VAL A 119 -3.83 -3.29 -7.76
N THR A 120 -3.86 -2.85 -6.50
CA THR A 120 -3.63 -1.43 -6.18
C THR A 120 -2.15 -1.17 -6.02
N LYS A 121 -1.64 -0.16 -6.73
CA LYS A 121 -0.22 0.16 -6.82
C LYS A 121 0.11 1.49 -6.14
N PHE A 122 1.18 1.53 -5.37
CA PHE A 122 1.74 2.76 -4.80
C PHE A 122 3.26 2.83 -5.01
N VAL A 123 3.78 4.06 -5.07
CA VAL A 123 5.21 4.38 -5.04
C VAL A 123 5.39 5.52 -4.05
N ASP A 124 6.24 5.34 -3.05
CA ASP A 124 6.53 6.34 -2.01
C ASP A 124 5.27 6.90 -1.31
N GLY A 125 4.25 6.06 -1.15
CA GLY A 125 2.95 6.43 -0.60
C GLY A 125 2.03 7.18 -1.58
N ILE A 126 2.45 7.37 -2.83
CA ILE A 126 1.65 7.99 -3.91
C ILE A 126 0.93 6.88 -4.68
N LYS A 127 -0.40 6.96 -4.74
CA LYS A 127 -1.22 6.02 -5.53
C LYS A 127 -0.87 6.14 -7.01
N GLN A 128 -0.59 5.01 -7.64
CA GLN A 128 -0.30 4.92 -9.06
C GLN A 128 -1.55 4.49 -9.84
N ASP A 129 -2.14 3.35 -9.50
CA ASP A 129 -3.28 2.82 -10.22
C ASP A 129 -4.07 1.81 -9.37
N ASP A 130 -5.35 1.67 -9.70
CA ASP A 130 -6.15 0.48 -9.39
C ASP A 130 -6.20 -0.37 -10.66
N TRP A 131 -5.14 -1.16 -10.84
CA TRP A 131 -4.94 -1.91 -12.06
C TRP A 131 -5.88 -3.11 -12.11
N THR A 132 -6.78 -3.10 -13.09
CA THR A 132 -7.75 -4.16 -13.34
C THR A 132 -7.47 -4.80 -14.70
N ALA A 133 -7.47 -6.13 -14.74
CA ALA A 133 -7.13 -6.90 -15.95
C ALA A 133 -8.06 -8.10 -16.19
N ASN A 134 -9.19 -8.20 -15.47
CA ASN A 134 -10.10 -9.35 -15.47
C ASN A 134 -9.40 -10.68 -15.09
N GLN A 135 -8.41 -10.62 -14.20
CA GLN A 135 -7.58 -11.75 -13.78
C GLN A 135 -7.91 -12.20 -12.35
N GLY A 136 -9.16 -12.55 -12.08
CA GLY A 136 -9.65 -12.86 -10.73
C GLY A 136 -9.12 -14.15 -10.08
N LEU A 137 -9.91 -14.73 -9.18
CA LEU A 137 -9.50 -15.87 -8.34
C LEU A 137 -8.68 -16.95 -9.07
N ASP A 138 -7.57 -17.32 -8.44
CA ASP A 138 -6.57 -18.31 -8.84
C ASP A 138 -5.89 -18.03 -10.19
N ASN A 139 -5.99 -16.81 -10.72
CA ASN A 139 -5.32 -16.47 -11.97
C ASN A 139 -3.80 -16.69 -11.85
N PRO A 140 -3.17 -17.42 -12.80
CA PRO A 140 -1.75 -17.75 -12.71
C PRO A 140 -0.80 -16.56 -12.59
N ARG A 141 -1.20 -15.38 -13.11
CA ARG A 141 -0.37 -14.16 -13.10
C ARG A 141 -0.74 -13.19 -11.97
N ARG A 142 -1.65 -13.58 -11.06
CA ARG A 142 -2.09 -12.74 -9.92
C ARG A 142 -2.20 -13.45 -8.58
N ALA A 143 -2.33 -14.77 -8.55
CA ALA A 143 -2.50 -15.52 -7.31
C ALA A 143 -1.26 -16.37 -6.99
N LEU A 144 -0.70 -16.23 -5.78
CA LEU A 144 0.54 -16.91 -5.40
C LEU A 144 0.33 -18.42 -5.30
N LEU A 145 1.34 -19.15 -5.81
CA LEU A 145 1.59 -20.54 -5.43
C LEU A 145 2.13 -20.60 -3.99
N ALA A 146 2.66 -21.75 -3.56
CA ALA A 146 3.22 -21.90 -2.21
C ALA A 146 4.54 -21.12 -2.01
N ILE A 147 5.21 -20.78 -3.11
CA ILE A 147 6.40 -19.94 -3.14
C ILE A 147 6.25 -18.93 -4.29
N ALA A 148 7.05 -17.87 -4.23
CA ALA A 148 7.27 -16.96 -5.33
C ALA A 148 8.76 -16.84 -5.63
N VAL A 149 9.11 -16.51 -6.88
CA VAL A 149 10.48 -16.20 -7.29
C VAL A 149 10.59 -14.68 -7.45
N LEU A 150 11.40 -14.06 -6.60
CA LEU A 150 11.72 -12.63 -6.68
C LEU A 150 12.77 -12.42 -7.76
N PHE A 151 12.55 -11.43 -8.63
CA PHE A 151 13.45 -11.09 -9.73
C PHE A 151 13.79 -12.29 -10.63
N GLY A 152 12.86 -13.24 -10.80
CA GLY A 152 12.92 -14.34 -11.78
C GLY A 152 12.13 -13.98 -13.03
N ASP A 153 12.49 -14.55 -14.18
CA ASP A 153 11.90 -14.18 -15.48
C ASP A 153 11.63 -15.46 -16.27
N GLY A 154 12.69 -16.23 -16.55
CA GLY A 154 12.59 -17.60 -17.08
C GLY A 154 13.01 -17.70 -18.55
N ASP A 155 12.76 -16.66 -19.33
CA ASP A 155 13.05 -16.49 -20.76
C ASP A 155 14.28 -15.61 -21.07
N HIS A 156 14.82 -14.91 -20.07
CA HIS A 156 16.14 -14.26 -20.05
C HIS A 156 16.24 -12.87 -20.72
N ASP A 157 15.14 -12.13 -20.86
CA ASP A 157 15.10 -10.87 -21.61
C ASP A 157 14.70 -9.62 -20.80
N GLU A 158 14.03 -9.75 -19.66
CA GLU A 158 13.55 -8.63 -18.85
C GLU A 158 14.41 -8.48 -17.58
N ARG A 159 15.68 -8.11 -17.79
CA ARG A 159 16.68 -7.95 -16.72
C ARG A 159 17.29 -6.57 -16.64
N ARG A 160 17.46 -6.08 -15.41
CA ARG A 160 18.20 -4.86 -15.11
C ARG A 160 18.86 -4.99 -13.75
N GLU A 161 20.04 -4.38 -13.60
CA GLU A 161 20.69 -4.32 -12.31
C GLU A 161 19.83 -3.51 -11.33
N MET A 162 19.68 -4.04 -10.12
CA MET A 162 18.89 -3.41 -9.05
C MET A 162 19.59 -3.58 -7.71
N TRP A 163 19.25 -2.71 -6.76
CA TRP A 163 19.60 -2.85 -5.35
C TRP A 163 18.34 -2.87 -4.51
N VAL A 164 18.30 -3.76 -3.54
CA VAL A 164 17.14 -3.97 -2.68
C VAL A 164 17.57 -3.82 -1.24
N ASN A 165 16.97 -2.89 -0.52
CA ASN A 165 17.22 -2.74 0.91
C ASN A 165 16.32 -3.68 1.73
N SER A 166 15.04 -3.75 1.39
CA SER A 166 14.09 -4.57 2.12
C SER A 166 12.92 -5.03 1.24
N ILE A 167 12.39 -6.21 1.58
CA ILE A 167 11.20 -6.80 0.97
C ILE A 167 10.29 -7.23 2.11
N GLN A 168 9.00 -6.92 1.99
CA GLN A 168 7.97 -7.40 2.89
C GLN A 168 6.80 -7.93 2.09
N ILE A 169 6.27 -9.08 2.51
CA ILE A 169 4.99 -9.59 2.05
C ILE A 169 4.01 -9.65 3.22
N ARG A 170 2.76 -9.24 2.97
CA ARG A 170 1.68 -9.26 3.95
C ARG A 170 0.51 -10.13 3.46
N PRO A 171 -0.15 -10.89 4.33
CA PRO A 171 -1.40 -11.55 3.98
C PRO A 171 -2.51 -10.52 3.77
N GLY A 172 -3.28 -10.65 2.70
CA GLY A 172 -4.35 -9.73 2.34
C GLY A 172 -3.89 -8.45 1.63
N LYS A 173 -4.87 -7.72 1.09
CA LYS A 173 -4.70 -6.37 0.54
C LYS A 173 -4.67 -5.36 1.68
N ILE A 174 -3.61 -4.55 1.77
CA ILE A 174 -3.61 -3.38 2.65
C ILE A 174 -4.52 -2.28 2.09
N THR A 175 -4.99 -1.40 2.96
CA THR A 175 -5.78 -0.23 2.58
C THR A 175 -4.90 0.86 1.94
N ASP A 176 -5.51 1.71 1.12
CA ASP A 176 -4.85 2.89 0.55
C ASP A 176 -4.24 3.79 1.64
N ALA A 177 -4.90 3.92 2.79
CA ALA A 177 -4.38 4.71 3.91
C ALA A 177 -3.11 4.10 4.52
N GLU A 178 -3.04 2.77 4.63
CA GLU A 178 -1.81 2.08 5.06
C GLU A 178 -0.69 2.26 4.04
N ALA A 179 -1.00 2.14 2.75
CA ALA A 179 -0.03 2.33 1.67
C ALA A 179 0.53 3.76 1.64
N VAL A 180 -0.32 4.78 1.84
CA VAL A 180 0.12 6.18 1.96
C VAL A 180 1.04 6.35 3.17
N LEU A 181 0.69 5.78 4.32
CA LEU A 181 1.49 5.88 5.55
C LEU A 181 2.82 5.14 5.48
N LEU A 182 2.96 4.14 4.60
CA LEU A 182 4.25 3.51 4.34
C LEU A 182 5.26 4.50 3.74
N GLY A 183 4.82 5.51 2.98
CA GLY A 183 5.68 6.54 2.41
C GLY A 183 6.82 5.98 1.56
N GLY A 184 7.91 6.75 1.46
CA GLY A 184 9.14 6.36 0.77
C GLY A 184 10.03 5.38 1.54
N PRO A 185 11.16 4.97 0.94
CA PRO A 185 12.08 4.00 1.52
C PRO A 185 12.82 4.56 2.73
N SER A 186 13.33 3.67 3.58
CA SER A 186 14.16 4.01 4.74
C SER A 186 15.37 3.09 4.82
N ALA A 187 16.54 3.58 5.24
CA ALA A 187 17.70 2.74 5.49
C ALA A 187 17.43 1.64 6.54
N ALA A 188 16.47 1.86 7.45
CA ALA A 188 16.02 0.88 8.44
C ALA A 188 15.02 -0.16 7.88
N GLY A 189 14.62 -0.03 6.60
CA GLY A 189 13.69 -0.92 5.91
C GLY A 189 12.21 -0.58 6.08
N ILE A 190 11.36 -1.52 5.64
CA ILE A 190 9.90 -1.40 5.67
C ILE A 190 9.37 -1.62 7.10
N PRO A 191 8.56 -0.69 7.65
CA PRO A 191 7.94 -0.86 8.95
C PRO A 191 7.05 -2.11 9.03
N ILE A 192 7.17 -2.88 10.11
CA ILE A 192 6.30 -4.04 10.39
C ILE A 192 4.88 -3.58 10.76
N PHE A 193 4.77 -2.46 11.48
CA PHE A 193 3.50 -1.88 11.90
C PHE A 193 3.29 -0.51 11.26
N VAL A 194 2.10 -0.31 10.67
CA VAL A 194 1.66 0.99 10.16
C VAL A 194 0.48 1.42 11.01
N ALA A 195 0.67 2.44 11.84
CA ALA A 195 -0.39 2.93 12.71
C ALA A 195 -1.39 3.74 11.89
N VAL A 196 -2.40 3.09 11.32
CA VAL A 196 -3.57 3.78 10.79
C VAL A 196 -4.36 4.36 11.94
N THR A 197 -4.48 5.68 11.97
CA THR A 197 -5.48 6.33 12.81
C THR A 197 -6.82 6.19 12.10
N PRO A 198 -7.79 5.45 12.64
CA PRO A 198 -9.09 5.28 11.98
C PRO A 198 -9.76 6.64 11.78
N SER A 199 -10.59 6.80 10.76
CA SER A 199 -11.38 8.03 10.60
C SER A 199 -12.27 8.28 11.82
N LEU A 200 -12.44 9.57 12.16
CA LEU A 200 -13.35 10.02 13.20
C LEU A 200 -14.78 9.58 12.88
N ARG A 201 -15.40 8.85 13.80
CA ARG A 201 -16.79 8.39 13.68
C ARG A 201 -17.47 8.46 15.03
N PHE A 202 -18.65 9.06 15.11
CA PHE A 202 -19.46 8.98 16.33
C PHE A 202 -19.79 7.51 16.60
N SER A 203 -19.47 7.07 17.81
CA SER A 203 -19.71 5.69 18.29
C SER A 203 -20.99 5.61 19.10
N GLN A 204 -21.34 6.69 19.81
CA GLN A 204 -22.55 6.78 20.59
C GLN A 204 -23.00 8.24 20.70
N ILE A 205 -24.32 8.45 20.61
CA ILE A 205 -24.98 9.71 20.96
C ILE A 205 -26.10 9.37 21.92
N SER A 206 -26.08 9.97 23.11
CA SER A 206 -27.08 9.71 24.15
C SER A 206 -27.48 11.00 24.86
N VAL A 207 -28.69 11.04 25.39
CA VAL A 207 -29.19 12.17 26.19
C VAL A 207 -29.30 11.74 27.66
N ALA A 208 -28.75 12.55 28.56
CA ALA A 208 -28.82 12.36 30.01
C ALA A 208 -29.26 13.67 30.69
N GLY A 209 -30.54 13.76 31.06
CA GLY A 209 -31.12 15.01 31.56
C GLY A 209 -31.08 16.10 30.49
N VAL A 210 -30.38 17.21 30.78
CA VAL A 210 -30.20 18.34 29.85
C VAL A 210 -28.96 18.22 28.96
N ASN A 211 -28.24 17.10 29.03
CA ASN A 211 -26.97 16.91 28.34
C ASN A 211 -27.10 15.96 27.15
N VAL A 212 -26.56 16.35 26.00
CA VAL A 212 -26.24 15.46 24.88
C VAL A 212 -24.78 15.03 25.03
N ILE A 213 -24.56 13.74 25.20
CA ILE A 213 -23.23 13.15 25.32
C ILE A 213 -22.90 12.50 23.98
N LEU A 214 -21.83 12.97 23.34
CA LEU A 214 -21.32 12.45 22.07
C LEU A 214 -19.99 11.77 22.32
N SER A 215 -19.89 10.49 21.94
CA SER A 215 -18.65 9.72 21.95
C SER A 215 -18.27 9.35 20.53
N TRP A 216 -16.97 9.28 20.24
CA TRP A 216 -16.44 8.92 18.93
C TRP A 216 -15.27 7.95 19.04
N ASN A 217 -14.93 7.33 17.92
CA ASN A 217 -13.73 6.51 17.77
C ASN A 217 -12.86 7.09 16.64
N GLY A 218 -11.56 6.82 16.70
CA GLY A 218 -10.62 7.27 15.67
C GLY A 218 -10.21 8.73 15.79
N GLY A 219 -9.50 9.22 14.78
CA GLY A 219 -8.86 10.53 14.74
C GLY A 219 -7.66 10.65 15.68
N LYS A 220 -6.84 11.66 15.42
CA LYS A 220 -5.77 12.07 16.32
C LYS A 220 -6.27 13.29 17.09
N GLY A 221 -6.27 13.19 18.43
CA GLY A 221 -6.58 14.33 19.29
C GLY A 221 -5.43 15.35 19.36
N PRO A 222 -5.65 16.51 20.00
CA PRO A 222 -6.87 16.88 20.72
C PRO A 222 -8.04 17.13 19.75
N TYR A 223 -9.26 16.84 20.20
CA TYR A 223 -10.48 16.94 19.41
C TYR A 223 -11.24 18.21 19.73
N GLN A 224 -11.92 18.78 18.74
CA GLN A 224 -12.90 19.85 18.95
C GLN A 224 -14.28 19.38 18.50
N LEU A 225 -15.22 19.27 19.45
CA LEU A 225 -16.63 19.12 19.13
C LEU A 225 -17.17 20.46 18.63
N GLN A 226 -17.93 20.42 17.54
CA GLN A 226 -18.59 21.59 16.99
C GLN A 226 -20.04 21.30 16.67
N ARG A 227 -20.86 22.35 16.73
CA ARG A 227 -22.29 22.28 16.41
C ARG A 227 -22.75 23.40 15.50
N LYS A 228 -23.90 23.19 14.88
CA LYS A 228 -24.73 24.25 14.27
C LYS A 228 -26.20 23.89 14.37
N VAL A 229 -27.07 24.89 14.35
CA VAL A 229 -28.52 24.69 14.46
C VAL A 229 -29.18 24.53 13.09
N SER A 230 -28.55 25.03 12.03
CA SER A 230 -28.98 24.83 10.66
C SER A 230 -27.83 24.32 9.79
N LEU A 231 -28.12 23.40 8.87
CA LEU A 231 -27.14 22.99 7.85
C LEU A 231 -26.77 24.15 6.90
N ALA A 232 -27.63 25.16 6.78
CA ALA A 232 -27.37 26.36 6.00
C ALA A 232 -26.37 27.32 6.65
N ASP A 233 -26.09 27.17 7.96
CA ASP A 233 -25.12 28.02 8.65
C ASP A 233 -23.71 27.77 8.12
N ALA A 234 -23.01 28.85 7.76
CA ALA A 234 -21.66 28.80 7.22
C ALA A 234 -20.60 28.44 8.27
N VAL A 235 -20.84 28.75 9.54
CA VAL A 235 -19.87 28.62 10.63
C VAL A 235 -20.29 27.53 11.60
N TRP A 236 -19.36 26.62 11.89
CA TRP A 236 -19.49 25.67 12.99
C TRP A 236 -19.02 26.31 14.29
N GLN A 237 -19.84 26.25 15.33
CA GLN A 237 -19.51 26.79 16.64
C GLN A 237 -18.87 25.72 17.51
N ASN A 238 -17.81 26.08 18.23
CA ASN A 238 -17.17 25.18 19.19
C ASN A 238 -18.10 24.89 20.36
N VAL A 239 -18.23 23.61 20.70
CA VAL A 239 -18.86 23.15 21.93
C VAL A 239 -17.76 22.90 22.95
N GLY A 240 -17.61 23.83 23.90
CA GLY A 240 -16.51 23.81 24.86
C GLY A 240 -15.13 23.98 24.21
N GLY A 241 -14.07 23.72 24.99
CA GLY A 241 -12.69 23.73 24.50
C GLY A 241 -12.24 22.38 23.93
N PRO A 242 -11.03 22.31 23.32
CA PRO A 242 -10.46 21.06 22.83
C PRO A 242 -10.31 20.02 23.95
N THR A 243 -10.46 18.75 23.60
CA THR A 243 -10.42 17.62 24.53
C THR A 243 -9.58 16.47 23.98
N SER A 244 -8.77 15.83 24.81
CA SER A 244 -8.11 14.56 24.44
C SER A 244 -9.02 13.34 24.62
N ASN A 245 -10.15 13.50 25.33
CA ASN A 245 -11.11 12.41 25.52
C ASN A 245 -11.91 12.20 24.23
N PRO A 246 -12.21 10.94 23.87
CA PRO A 246 -13.03 10.61 22.70
C PRO A 246 -14.53 10.83 22.96
N SER A 247 -14.86 11.85 23.77
CA SER A 247 -16.22 12.23 24.11
C SER A 247 -16.29 13.70 24.51
N ALA A 248 -17.40 14.36 24.20
CA ALA A 248 -17.74 15.68 24.68
C ALA A 248 -19.24 15.78 24.98
N THR A 249 -19.59 16.75 25.80
CA THR A 249 -20.97 17.01 26.21
C THR A 249 -21.42 18.38 25.70
N ASP A 250 -22.63 18.43 25.15
CA ASP A 250 -23.34 19.66 24.84
C ASP A 250 -24.64 19.74 25.65
N MET A 251 -25.21 20.93 25.79
CA MET A 251 -26.54 21.10 26.37
C MET A 251 -27.63 20.98 25.30
N VAL A 252 -28.71 20.27 25.62
CA VAL A 252 -29.91 20.16 24.78
C VAL A 252 -30.49 21.57 24.57
N SER A 253 -30.59 21.99 23.30
CA SER A 253 -31.25 23.24 22.91
C SER A 253 -32.52 22.97 22.07
N GLY A 254 -33.55 23.80 22.26
CA GLY A 254 -34.93 23.51 21.82
C GLY A 254 -35.19 23.26 20.33
N ASN A 255 -34.27 23.60 19.42
CA ASN A 255 -34.47 23.43 17.97
C ASN A 255 -33.68 22.26 17.34
N GLY A 256 -33.05 21.40 18.15
CA GLY A 256 -32.13 20.38 17.64
C GLY A 256 -30.80 20.98 17.14
N ALA A 257 -29.80 20.13 16.91
CA ALA A 257 -28.48 20.55 16.48
C ALA A 257 -27.81 19.48 15.60
N PHE A 258 -26.95 19.93 14.69
CA PHE A 258 -26.04 19.10 13.92
C PHE A 258 -24.66 19.15 14.56
N TYR A 259 -23.98 18.01 14.65
CA TYR A 259 -22.67 17.89 15.27
C TYR A 259 -21.61 17.41 14.28
N ARG A 260 -20.38 17.88 14.47
CA ARG A 260 -19.17 17.28 13.91
C ARG A 260 -18.06 17.27 14.94
N VAL A 261 -17.10 16.39 14.75
CA VAL A 261 -15.84 16.38 15.50
C VAL A 261 -14.69 16.47 14.52
N GLN A 262 -13.65 17.21 14.90
CA GLN A 262 -12.40 17.29 14.15
C GLN A 262 -11.22 17.06 15.09
N GLY A 263 -10.17 16.41 14.59
CA GLY A 263 -8.85 16.49 15.23
C GLY A 263 -8.28 17.89 15.01
N GLN A 264 -7.66 18.45 16.03
CA GLN A 264 -6.85 19.66 15.91
C GLN A 264 -5.44 19.25 15.43
N PRO A 265 -4.81 20.05 14.55
CA PRO A 265 -3.42 19.83 14.15
C PRO A 265 -2.44 19.88 15.32
#